data_AF-A0A9E3U634-F1
#
_entry.id   AF-A0A9E3U634-F1
#
_cell.length_a   1.000
_cell.length_b   1.000
_cell.length_c   1.000
_cell.angle_alpha   90.00
_cell.angle_beta   90.00
_cell.angle_gamma   90.00
#
_symmetry.space_group_name_H-M   'P 1'
#
loop_
_entity.id
_entity.type
_entity.pdbx_description
1 polymer ?
#
loop_
_entity_poly.entity_id
_entity_poly.type
_entity_poly.pdbx_seq_one_letter_code
_entity_poly.pdbx_strand_id
1 'polypeptide(L)'
;MRRLCRFTVVAALACACERPFVYAPATTSLAIVEGRPAAYARIPPDAPRGDVRIATFGIAGLRRADDTSDEGVIRAIHLRLVVSNDDDSTWLVDTREQRVTLPGDGESRPAFASTDKGVAPLVDVPPGDKREIDLFFPLPEHLEKASELPAFDVVWEVHAGERAVVARAPFERLTVVAARDPYYYRGWGRGWEPPFYYDPLFWRGGAFVGVRVDAPVWIGPPIIEHRGDVRRAPPAR
;
A
#
# COMPACT_ATOMS: atom_id res chain seq x y z
N MET A 1 41.27 49.28 -28.83
CA MET A 1 40.77 47.94 -29.20
C MET A 1 40.17 47.29 -27.95
N ARG A 2 38.87 46.96 -28.01
CA ARG A 2 38.02 46.57 -26.87
C ARG A 2 38.31 45.12 -26.43
N ARG A 3 38.43 44.93 -25.11
CA ARG A 3 38.60 43.65 -24.41
C ARG A 3 37.32 42.82 -24.53
N LEU A 4 37.43 41.55 -24.92
CA LEU A 4 36.35 40.55 -24.77
C LEU A 4 36.73 39.57 -23.65
N CYS A 5 36.19 39.82 -22.46
CA CYS A 5 36.10 38.82 -21.39
C CYS A 5 34.98 37.84 -21.75
N ARG A 6 35.33 36.59 -22.07
CA ARG A 6 34.37 35.50 -22.20
C ARG A 6 34.00 35.03 -20.79
N PHE A 7 32.78 35.32 -20.36
CA PHE A 7 32.18 34.70 -19.17
C PHE A 7 31.65 33.32 -19.58
N THR A 8 32.32 32.27 -19.11
CA THR A 8 31.81 30.89 -19.19
C THR A 8 30.81 30.69 -18.06
N VAL A 9 29.52 30.57 -18.40
CA VAL A 9 28.46 30.20 -17.46
C VAL A 9 28.52 28.70 -17.25
N VAL A 10 28.92 28.25 -16.06
CA VAL A 10 28.83 26.85 -15.64
C VAL A 10 27.39 26.60 -15.19
N ALA A 11 26.61 25.87 -15.98
CA ALA A 11 25.27 25.44 -15.62
C ALA A 11 25.37 24.32 -14.57
N ALA A 12 25.11 24.65 -13.31
CA ALA A 12 24.94 23.66 -12.26
C ALA A 12 23.62 22.91 -12.49
N LEU A 13 23.71 21.65 -12.93
CA LEU A 13 22.60 20.71 -12.96
C LEU A 13 22.12 20.49 -11.52
N ALA A 14 21.03 21.16 -11.14
CA ALA A 14 20.30 20.83 -9.94
C ALA A 14 19.63 19.46 -10.15
N CYS A 15 20.30 18.39 -9.71
CA CYS A 15 19.63 17.12 -9.50
C CYS A 15 18.53 17.34 -8.45
N ALA A 16 17.29 17.42 -8.90
CA ALA A 16 16.13 17.39 -8.02
C ALA A 16 16.03 15.98 -7.44
N CYS A 17 16.72 15.74 -6.32
CA CYS A 17 16.52 14.53 -5.53
C CYS A 17 15.09 14.53 -5.01
N GLU A 18 14.25 13.66 -5.58
CA GLU A 18 12.90 13.40 -5.09
C GLU A 18 13.00 12.94 -3.64
N ARG A 19 12.26 13.58 -2.74
CA ARG A 19 12.32 13.24 -1.32
C ARG A 19 11.65 11.87 -1.12
N PRO A 20 12.21 11.00 -0.27
CA PRO A 20 11.54 9.75 0.05
C PRO A 20 10.17 10.06 0.66
N PHE A 21 9.20 9.21 0.37
CA PHE A 21 7.84 9.34 0.87
C PHE A 21 7.32 7.98 1.29
N VAL A 22 6.28 8.01 2.13
CA VAL A 22 5.48 6.84 2.50
C VAL A 22 4.03 7.22 2.45
N TYR A 23 3.15 6.26 2.20
CA TYR A 23 1.73 6.45 2.42
C TYR A 23 1.39 5.98 3.84
N ALA A 24 0.61 6.79 4.55
CA ALA A 24 0.13 6.46 5.88
C ALA A 24 -1.37 6.76 5.98
N PRO A 25 -2.10 6.07 6.89
CA PRO A 25 -3.48 6.41 7.17
C PRO A 25 -3.58 7.86 7.66
N ALA A 26 -4.54 8.63 7.13
CA ALA A 26 -4.77 10.00 7.57
C ALA A 26 -5.37 10.05 9.00
N THR A 27 -6.02 8.97 9.43
CA THR A 27 -6.48 8.81 10.82
C THR A 27 -5.32 8.34 11.69
N THR A 28 -5.01 9.07 12.75
CA THR A 28 -3.99 8.68 13.72
C THR A 28 -4.40 7.38 14.42
N SER A 29 -3.58 6.35 14.24
CA SER A 29 -3.77 4.98 14.71
C SER A 29 -2.40 4.46 15.17
N LEU A 30 -2.35 3.72 16.28
CA LEU A 30 -1.13 3.04 16.73
C LEU A 30 -0.97 1.65 16.10
N ALA A 31 -1.88 1.23 15.21
CA ALA A 31 -1.81 -0.07 14.58
C ALA A 31 -0.65 -0.12 13.58
N ILE A 32 0.07 -1.24 13.61
CA ILE A 32 1.21 -1.53 12.75
C ILE A 32 1.00 -2.88 12.07
N VAL A 33 1.31 -2.95 10.78
CA VAL A 33 1.38 -4.20 10.00
C VAL A 33 2.75 -4.23 9.33
N GLU A 34 3.57 -5.24 9.65
CA GLU A 34 4.93 -5.41 9.09
C GLU A 34 5.79 -4.13 9.16
N GLY A 35 5.75 -3.44 10.31
CA GLY A 35 6.50 -2.20 10.53
C GLY A 35 5.92 -0.95 9.85
N ARG A 36 4.74 -1.04 9.23
CA ARG A 36 4.06 0.08 8.57
C ARG A 36 2.85 0.58 9.36
N PRO A 37 2.62 1.90 9.40
CA PRO A 37 1.39 2.49 9.94
C PRO A 37 0.17 1.91 9.25
N ALA A 38 -0.82 1.49 10.04
CA ALA A 38 -2.02 0.83 9.54
C ALA A 38 -3.29 1.55 9.99
N ALA A 39 -4.25 1.67 9.09
CA ALA A 39 -5.61 2.03 9.45
C ALA A 39 -6.19 0.89 10.29
N TYR A 40 -7.03 1.21 11.26
CA TYR A 40 -7.59 0.25 12.21
C TYR A 40 -9.08 0.48 12.39
N ALA A 41 -9.86 -0.61 12.36
CA ALA A 41 -11.28 -0.60 12.66
C ALA A 41 -11.69 -1.87 13.38
N ARG A 42 -12.63 -1.74 14.33
CA ARG A 42 -13.23 -2.88 15.05
C ARG A 42 -14.45 -3.41 14.29
N ILE A 43 -14.65 -4.73 14.31
CA ILE A 43 -15.74 -5.40 13.60
C ILE A 43 -16.59 -6.24 14.58
N PRO A 44 -17.92 -6.03 14.64
CA PRO A 44 -18.60 -4.79 14.24
C PRO A 44 -18.23 -3.61 15.18
N PRO A 45 -18.48 -2.35 14.81
CA PRO A 45 -18.06 -1.19 15.61
C PRO A 45 -18.74 -1.06 16.98
N ASP A 46 -19.98 -1.52 17.10
CA ASP A 46 -20.84 -1.42 18.28
C ASP A 46 -20.63 -2.56 19.29
N ALA A 47 -20.30 -3.76 18.82
CA ALA A 47 -19.96 -4.91 19.64
C ALA A 47 -18.75 -5.66 19.05
N PRO A 48 -17.51 -5.16 19.25
CA PRO A 48 -16.32 -5.72 18.60
C PRO A 48 -16.10 -7.20 18.92
N ARG A 49 -15.94 -8.00 17.86
CA ARG A 49 -15.62 -9.43 17.84
C ARG A 49 -14.43 -9.71 16.91
N GLY A 50 -13.58 -8.70 16.71
CA GLY A 50 -12.41 -8.75 15.84
C GLY A 50 -12.08 -7.38 15.27
N ASP A 51 -11.14 -7.34 14.33
CA ASP A 51 -10.64 -6.11 13.74
C ASP A 51 -10.16 -6.26 12.30
N VAL A 52 -10.11 -5.12 11.62
CA VAL A 52 -9.45 -4.92 10.34
C VAL A 52 -8.29 -3.94 10.53
N ARG A 53 -7.13 -4.32 10.00
CA ARG A 53 -5.96 -3.46 9.86
C ARG A 53 -5.54 -3.37 8.39
N ILE A 54 -5.29 -2.16 7.90
CA ILE A 54 -4.90 -1.94 6.51
C ILE A 54 -3.62 -1.14 6.47
N ALA A 55 -2.58 -1.68 5.85
CA ALA A 55 -1.36 -0.95 5.57
C ALA A 55 -1.08 -0.93 4.08
N THR A 56 -0.33 0.06 3.63
CA THR A 56 0.13 0.18 2.25
C THR A 56 1.62 -0.01 2.17
N PHE A 57 2.06 -0.78 1.18
CA PHE A 57 3.46 -1.03 0.88
C PHE A 57 3.99 -0.09 -0.19
N GLY A 58 3.15 0.82 -0.68
CA GLY A 58 3.45 1.76 -1.75
C GLY A 58 2.97 1.26 -3.11
N ILE A 59 3.66 1.69 -4.16
CA ILE A 59 3.40 1.25 -5.53
C ILE A 59 4.32 0.08 -5.84
N ALA A 60 3.73 -1.02 -6.31
CA ALA A 60 4.41 -2.21 -6.79
C ALA A 60 4.25 -2.34 -8.31
N GLY A 61 5.20 -3.04 -8.94
CA GLY A 61 5.06 -3.49 -10.33
C GLY A 61 4.49 -4.90 -10.37
N LEU A 62 3.46 -5.12 -11.17
CA LEU A 62 2.91 -6.43 -11.48
C LEU A 62 3.30 -6.80 -12.90
N ARG A 63 3.95 -7.94 -13.09
CA ARG A 63 4.24 -8.51 -14.42
C ARG A 63 3.86 -9.98 -14.48
N ARG A 64 3.53 -10.54 -15.64
CA ARG A 64 3.34 -12.01 -15.84
C ARG A 64 4.59 -12.81 -15.40
N ALA A 65 4.48 -14.11 -15.08
CA ALA A 65 5.66 -14.89 -14.58
C ALA A 65 6.65 -15.12 -15.68
N ASP A 66 6.06 -15.46 -16.83
CA ASP A 66 6.70 -15.79 -18.07
C ASP A 66 7.19 -14.55 -18.80
N ASP A 67 6.80 -13.36 -18.33
CA ASP A 67 7.26 -12.09 -18.86
C ASP A 67 8.50 -11.61 -18.09
N THR A 68 9.63 -11.59 -18.78
CA THR A 68 10.89 -11.03 -18.27
C THR A 68 11.20 -9.66 -18.85
N SER A 69 10.29 -9.08 -19.64
CA SER A 69 10.44 -7.74 -20.21
C SER A 69 9.90 -6.68 -19.24
N ASP A 70 10.41 -5.47 -19.35
CA ASP A 70 9.86 -4.30 -18.66
C ASP A 70 8.66 -3.70 -19.42
N GLU A 71 8.42 -4.15 -20.66
CA GLU A 71 7.28 -3.75 -21.51
C GLU A 71 6.02 -4.53 -21.11
N GLY A 72 5.36 -4.09 -20.04
CA GLY A 72 4.12 -4.73 -19.56
C GLY A 72 3.90 -4.70 -18.05
N VAL A 73 4.75 -3.99 -17.31
CA VAL A 73 4.60 -3.83 -15.86
C VAL A 73 3.38 -2.95 -15.57
N ILE A 74 2.37 -3.53 -14.93
CA ILE A 74 1.22 -2.78 -14.43
C ILE A 74 1.61 -2.19 -13.07
N ARG A 75 1.56 -0.86 -12.93
CA ARG A 75 1.74 -0.22 -11.63
C ARG A 75 0.47 -0.34 -10.81
N ALA A 76 0.62 -0.77 -9.56
CA ALA A 76 -0.49 -0.97 -8.67
C ALA A 76 -0.17 -0.49 -7.26
N ILE A 77 -1.17 0.02 -6.54
CA ILE A 77 -1.09 0.21 -5.09
C ILE A 77 -1.09 -1.17 -4.45
N HIS A 78 -0.06 -1.48 -3.66
CA HIS A 78 -0.01 -2.69 -2.84
C HIS A 78 -0.53 -2.36 -1.44
N LEU A 79 -1.65 -2.98 -1.08
CA LEU A 79 -2.21 -2.95 0.28
C LEU A 79 -2.10 -4.33 0.92
N ARG A 80 -1.90 -4.36 2.23
CA ARG A 80 -2.17 -5.54 3.05
C ARG A 80 -3.36 -5.26 3.95
N LEU A 81 -4.41 -6.04 3.76
CA LEU A 81 -5.57 -6.14 4.61
C LEU A 81 -5.34 -7.30 5.59
N VAL A 82 -5.38 -7.01 6.88
CA VAL A 82 -5.30 -8.01 7.94
C VAL A 82 -6.65 -8.06 8.63
N VAL A 83 -7.28 -9.23 8.65
CA VAL A 83 -8.57 -9.45 9.30
C VAL A 83 -8.38 -10.43 10.45
N SER A 84 -8.69 -10.00 11.66
CA SER A 84 -8.72 -10.83 12.87
C SER A 84 -10.18 -11.13 13.24
N ASN A 85 -10.51 -12.40 13.41
CA ASN A 85 -11.85 -12.84 13.82
C ASN A 85 -11.78 -13.44 15.23
N ASP A 86 -12.30 -12.72 16.21
CA ASP A 86 -12.45 -13.18 17.60
C ASP A 86 -13.89 -13.63 17.91
N ASP A 87 -14.74 -13.78 16.89
CA ASP A 87 -16.10 -14.30 17.01
C ASP A 87 -16.15 -15.84 16.94
N ASP A 88 -17.31 -16.40 17.25
CA ASP A 88 -17.53 -17.85 17.25
C ASP A 88 -17.92 -18.39 15.85
N SER A 89 -18.17 -17.51 14.88
CA SER A 89 -18.54 -17.84 13.50
C SER A 89 -17.45 -17.46 12.50
N THR A 90 -17.28 -18.24 11.43
CA THR A 90 -16.38 -17.88 10.32
C THR A 90 -16.82 -16.59 9.67
N TRP A 91 -15.87 -15.68 9.42
CA TRP A 91 -16.07 -14.50 8.58
C TRP A 91 -15.55 -14.75 7.17
N LEU A 92 -16.06 -13.99 6.22
CA LEU A 92 -15.67 -14.09 4.81
C LEU A 92 -15.20 -12.73 4.30
N VAL A 93 -14.10 -12.74 3.56
CA VAL A 93 -13.63 -11.59 2.80
C VAL A 93 -13.68 -11.95 1.31
N ASP A 94 -14.51 -11.26 0.54
CA ASP A 94 -14.40 -11.28 -0.91
C ASP A 94 -13.41 -10.19 -1.35
N THR A 95 -12.25 -10.59 -1.87
CA THR A 95 -11.22 -9.65 -2.32
C THR A 95 -11.73 -8.77 -3.47
N ARG A 96 -12.76 -9.20 -4.20
CA ARG A 96 -13.38 -8.45 -5.29
C ARG A 96 -14.38 -7.40 -4.80
N GLU A 97 -14.66 -7.29 -3.51
CA GLU A 97 -15.50 -6.23 -2.95
C GLU A 97 -14.67 -5.04 -2.46
N GLN A 98 -13.38 -5.23 -2.28
CA GLN A 98 -12.45 -4.18 -1.86
C GLN A 98 -12.26 -3.15 -2.98
N ARG A 99 -12.15 -1.86 -2.65
CA ARG A 99 -11.95 -0.78 -3.62
C ARG A 99 -10.88 0.18 -3.16
N VAL A 100 -10.22 0.81 -4.12
CA VAL A 100 -9.49 2.06 -3.91
C VAL A 100 -10.18 3.16 -4.69
N THR A 101 -10.53 4.26 -4.03
CA THR A 101 -10.98 5.48 -4.70
C THR A 101 -9.79 6.40 -4.93
N LEU A 102 -9.58 6.76 -6.19
CA LEU A 102 -8.54 7.67 -6.67
C LEU A 102 -9.19 9.04 -6.94
N PRO A 103 -8.79 10.12 -6.25
CA PRO A 103 -9.38 11.45 -6.46
C PRO A 103 -9.29 11.90 -7.91
N GLY A 104 -10.44 12.12 -8.56
CA GLY A 104 -10.52 12.55 -9.97
C GLY A 104 -10.52 11.42 -11.00
N ASP A 105 -10.18 10.19 -10.61
CA ASP A 105 -10.00 9.04 -11.51
C ASP A 105 -10.99 7.90 -11.27
N GLY A 106 -11.79 7.97 -10.20
CA GLY A 106 -12.84 7.02 -9.90
C GLY A 106 -12.37 5.89 -8.99
N GLU A 107 -12.89 4.68 -9.21
CA GLU A 107 -12.60 3.51 -8.38
C GLU A 107 -11.76 2.47 -9.12
N SER A 108 -10.76 1.94 -8.43
CA SER A 108 -9.97 0.79 -8.84
C SER A 108 -10.34 -0.43 -8.00
N ARG A 109 -10.39 -1.60 -8.64
CA ARG A 109 -10.59 -2.90 -7.99
C ARG A 109 -9.26 -3.66 -7.96
N PRO A 110 -9.06 -4.62 -7.05
CA PRO A 110 -7.86 -5.46 -7.09
C PRO A 110 -7.79 -6.20 -8.43
N ALA A 111 -6.67 -6.07 -9.13
CA ALA A 111 -6.35 -6.95 -10.26
C ALA A 111 -5.66 -8.23 -9.80
N PHE A 112 -5.03 -8.19 -8.62
CA PHE A 112 -4.39 -9.34 -8.01
C PHE A 112 -4.63 -9.32 -6.49
N ALA A 113 -4.78 -10.52 -5.93
CA ALA A 113 -4.86 -10.72 -4.50
C ALA A 113 -4.13 -12.01 -4.12
N SER A 114 -3.41 -11.99 -3.00
CA SER A 114 -2.83 -13.17 -2.39
C SER A 114 -3.14 -13.20 -0.90
N THR A 115 -3.19 -14.38 -0.31
CA THR A 115 -3.49 -14.57 1.11
C THR A 115 -2.46 -15.50 1.74
N ASP A 116 -2.13 -15.28 3.01
CA ASP A 116 -1.22 -16.15 3.76
C ASP A 116 -1.75 -17.59 3.87
N LYS A 117 -3.08 -17.73 3.97
CA LYS A 117 -3.80 -19.00 4.01
C LYS A 117 -5.14 -18.89 3.29
N GLY A 118 -5.63 -20.03 2.81
CA GLY A 118 -6.87 -20.09 2.06
C GLY A 118 -6.67 -19.64 0.62
N VAL A 119 -7.76 -19.22 -0.01
CA VAL A 119 -7.84 -19.14 -1.46
C VAL A 119 -8.65 -17.91 -1.88
N ALA A 120 -8.01 -16.88 -2.43
CA ALA A 120 -8.72 -15.75 -3.04
C ALA A 120 -9.58 -16.21 -4.24
N PRO A 121 -10.70 -15.56 -4.61
CA PRO A 121 -11.15 -14.29 -4.06
C PRO A 121 -11.95 -14.41 -2.76
N LEU A 122 -12.41 -15.61 -2.39
CA LEU A 122 -13.22 -15.84 -1.20
C LEU A 122 -12.35 -16.38 -0.05
N VAL A 123 -11.93 -15.48 0.84
CA VAL A 123 -11.03 -15.82 1.95
C VAL A 123 -11.83 -16.00 3.23
N ASP A 124 -11.90 -17.24 3.71
CA ASP A 124 -12.44 -17.55 5.03
C ASP A 124 -11.47 -17.12 6.14
N VAL A 125 -12.03 -16.46 7.16
CA VAL A 125 -11.37 -16.10 8.41
C VAL A 125 -12.07 -16.89 9.53
N PRO A 126 -11.58 -18.09 9.88
CA PRO A 126 -12.19 -18.93 10.92
C PRO A 126 -12.23 -18.25 12.30
N PRO A 127 -13.08 -18.75 13.21
CA PRO A 127 -13.11 -18.33 14.61
C PRO A 127 -11.73 -18.38 15.28
N GLY A 128 -11.35 -17.30 15.97
CA GLY A 128 -10.08 -17.17 16.69
C GLY A 128 -8.85 -17.10 15.79
N ASP A 129 -9.03 -16.89 14.48
CA ASP A 129 -7.95 -16.89 13.49
C ASP A 129 -7.78 -15.51 12.83
N LYS A 130 -6.69 -15.37 12.08
CA LYS A 130 -6.33 -14.15 11.35
C LYS A 130 -5.95 -14.49 9.91
N ARG A 131 -6.30 -13.62 8.97
CA ARG A 131 -5.82 -13.68 7.58
C ARG A 131 -5.07 -12.42 7.20
N GLU A 132 -3.99 -12.58 6.46
CA GLU A 132 -3.26 -11.48 5.82
C GLU A 132 -3.46 -11.58 4.31
N ILE A 133 -4.08 -10.56 3.75
CA ILE A 133 -4.51 -10.51 2.36
C ILE A 133 -3.81 -9.34 1.69
N ASP A 134 -2.88 -9.63 0.78
CA ASP A 134 -2.27 -8.63 -0.07
C ASP A 134 -3.17 -8.37 -1.29
N LEU A 135 -3.44 -7.10 -1.56
CA LEU A 135 -4.33 -6.61 -2.62
C LEU A 135 -3.58 -5.61 -3.49
N PHE A 136 -3.71 -5.75 -4.81
CA PHE A 136 -3.01 -4.90 -5.77
C PHE A 136 -3.99 -4.21 -6.70
N PHE A 137 -4.07 -2.88 -6.60
CA PHE A 137 -5.03 -2.05 -7.32
C PHE A 137 -4.31 -1.31 -8.46
N PRO A 138 -4.57 -1.63 -9.74
CA PRO A 138 -3.96 -0.94 -10.86
C PRO A 138 -4.21 0.55 -10.81
N LEU A 139 -3.19 1.31 -11.20
CA LEU A 139 -3.25 2.75 -11.36
C LEU A 139 -3.46 3.09 -12.84
N PRO A 140 -4.18 4.19 -13.15
CA PRO A 140 -4.19 4.73 -14.50
C PRO A 140 -2.79 5.28 -14.87
N GLU A 141 -2.49 5.33 -16.17
CA GLU A 141 -1.15 5.66 -16.71
C GLU A 141 -0.57 6.97 -16.13
N HIS A 142 -1.40 7.98 -15.88
CA HIS A 142 -0.96 9.28 -15.35
C HIS A 142 -0.75 9.32 -13.82
N LEU A 143 -1.03 8.22 -13.11
CA LEU A 143 -0.80 8.06 -11.67
C LEU A 143 0.22 6.98 -11.34
N GLU A 144 0.89 6.40 -12.35
CA GLU A 144 1.83 5.31 -12.18
C GLU A 144 3.06 5.68 -11.34
N LYS A 145 3.40 6.97 -11.27
CA LYS A 145 4.44 7.45 -10.35
C LYS A 145 3.81 7.84 -9.02
N ALA A 146 4.47 7.44 -7.94
CA ALA A 146 4.02 7.82 -6.61
C ALA A 146 4.08 9.33 -6.33
N SER A 147 4.87 10.09 -7.11
CA SER A 147 4.83 11.57 -7.12
C SER A 147 3.47 12.12 -7.57
N GLU A 148 2.73 11.36 -8.38
CA GLU A 148 1.49 11.76 -9.04
C GLU A 148 0.26 11.37 -8.22
N LEU A 149 0.39 10.44 -7.27
CA LEU A 149 -0.68 10.02 -6.35
C LEU A 149 -0.51 10.65 -4.95
N PRO A 150 -1.19 11.76 -4.62
CA PRO A 150 -1.01 12.41 -3.32
C PRO A 150 -1.78 11.72 -2.19
N ALA A 151 -2.92 11.10 -2.49
CA ALA A 151 -3.82 10.46 -1.53
C ALA A 151 -4.76 9.49 -2.24
N PHE A 152 -5.33 8.55 -1.49
CA PHE A 152 -6.38 7.65 -1.95
C PHE A 152 -7.21 7.14 -0.77
N ASP A 153 -8.44 6.73 -1.02
CA ASP A 153 -9.28 6.08 -0.01
C ASP A 153 -9.34 4.57 -0.26
N VAL A 154 -9.21 3.78 0.79
CA VAL A 154 -9.48 2.34 0.74
C VAL A 154 -10.88 2.10 1.27
N VAL A 155 -11.76 1.56 0.44
CA VAL A 155 -13.07 1.06 0.88
C VAL A 155 -12.94 -0.45 1.03
N TRP A 156 -13.24 -0.94 2.23
CA TRP A 156 -13.09 -2.34 2.57
C TRP A 156 -14.41 -2.91 3.09
N GLU A 157 -14.59 -4.21 2.87
CA GLU A 157 -15.78 -4.96 3.23
C GLU A 157 -15.40 -6.33 3.80
N VAL A 158 -16.01 -6.69 4.92
CA VAL A 158 -15.88 -8.01 5.56
C VAL A 158 -17.28 -8.51 5.93
N HIS A 159 -17.61 -9.74 5.56
CA HIS A 159 -18.85 -10.42 5.94
C HIS A 159 -18.64 -11.14 7.27
N ALA A 160 -19.13 -10.51 8.34
CA ALA A 160 -19.12 -11.05 9.70
C ALA A 160 -20.45 -11.74 10.02
N GLY A 161 -20.54 -13.04 9.74
CA GLY A 161 -21.78 -13.80 9.81
C GLY A 161 -22.80 -13.30 8.77
N GLU A 162 -24.01 -12.95 9.21
CA GLU A 162 -25.09 -12.43 8.34
C GLU A 162 -24.94 -10.93 8.00
N ARG A 163 -23.87 -10.27 8.46
CA ARG A 163 -23.69 -8.82 8.32
C ARG A 163 -22.44 -8.50 7.50
N ALA A 164 -22.61 -7.71 6.45
CA ALA A 164 -21.51 -7.03 5.80
C ALA A 164 -21.13 -5.77 6.60
N VAL A 165 -19.85 -5.66 6.97
CA VAL A 165 -19.27 -4.47 7.58
C VAL A 165 -18.41 -3.77 6.55
N VAL A 166 -18.82 -2.57 6.16
CA VAL A 166 -18.14 -1.74 5.16
C VAL A 166 -17.61 -0.49 5.85
N ALA A 167 -16.34 -0.14 5.60
CA ALA A 167 -15.82 1.15 6.00
C ALA A 167 -14.78 1.71 5.03
N ARG A 168 -14.35 2.93 5.30
CA ARG A 168 -13.38 3.68 4.50
C ARG A 168 -12.17 4.06 5.35
N ALA A 169 -10.98 3.91 4.79
CA ALA A 169 -9.72 4.33 5.37
C ALA A 169 -8.98 5.27 4.39
N PRO A 170 -8.87 6.58 4.69
CA PRO A 170 -8.09 7.51 3.88
C PRO A 170 -6.58 7.31 4.10
N PHE A 171 -5.81 7.36 3.02
CA PHE A 171 -4.35 7.34 3.02
C PHE A 171 -3.80 8.59 2.34
N GLU A 172 -2.75 9.16 2.93
CA GLU A 172 -2.07 10.33 2.40
C GLU A 172 -0.57 10.07 2.25
N ARG A 173 0.03 10.72 1.27
CA ARG A 173 1.47 10.68 1.06
C ARG A 173 2.17 11.63 2.02
N LEU A 174 3.02 11.06 2.87
CA LEU A 174 3.88 11.79 3.78
C LEU A 174 5.30 11.84 3.23
N THR A 175 5.90 13.04 3.24
CA THR A 175 7.33 13.19 2.93
C THR A 175 8.15 12.73 4.12
N VAL A 176 9.07 11.79 3.91
CA VAL A 176 10.03 11.36 4.92
C VAL A 176 11.26 12.25 4.84
N VAL A 177 11.70 12.77 5.98
CA VAL A 177 13.05 13.35 6.09
C VAL A 177 13.95 12.18 6.45
N ALA A 178 14.83 11.77 5.53
CA ALA A 178 15.78 10.70 5.82
C ALA A 178 16.61 11.09 7.06
N ALA A 179 16.50 10.30 8.13
CA ALA A 179 17.51 10.30 9.17
C ALA A 179 18.85 9.93 8.51
N ARG A 180 19.92 10.62 8.90
CA ARG A 180 21.27 10.41 8.36
C ARG A 180 21.62 8.91 8.38
N ASP A 181 21.75 8.36 7.18
CA ASP A 181 22.37 7.08 6.77
C ASP A 181 21.71 5.75 7.24
N PRO A 182 21.09 4.97 6.32
CA PRO A 182 20.77 3.57 6.54
C PRO A 182 21.79 2.66 5.83
N TYR A 183 22.57 1.92 6.61
CA TYR A 183 23.37 0.80 6.11
C TYR A 183 22.46 -0.20 5.35
N TYR A 184 22.73 -0.38 4.06
CA TYR A 184 22.08 -1.33 3.17
C TYR A 184 22.28 -2.78 3.65
N TYR A 185 21.19 -3.53 3.88
CA TYR A 185 21.23 -4.99 3.93
C TYR A 185 20.89 -5.56 2.54
N ARG A 186 21.94 -5.85 1.77
CA ARG A 186 21.86 -6.55 0.48
C ARG A 186 21.79 -8.07 0.74
N GLY A 187 20.62 -8.58 1.06
CA GLY A 187 20.38 -10.02 1.27
C GLY A 187 19.70 -10.68 0.06
N TRP A 188 20.47 -11.45 -0.72
CA TRP A 188 19.93 -12.39 -1.70
C TRP A 188 19.23 -13.55 -0.96
N GLY A 189 17.95 -13.81 -1.24
CA GLY A 189 17.20 -14.89 -0.58
C GLY A 189 16.13 -15.51 -1.48
N ARG A 190 16.41 -16.73 -1.96
CA ARG A 190 15.49 -17.62 -2.67
C ARG A 190 14.31 -18.05 -1.80
N GLY A 191 13.11 -18.02 -2.40
CA GLY A 191 12.08 -19.06 -2.30
C GLY A 191 11.12 -19.00 -1.12
N TRP A 192 9.81 -18.89 -1.40
CA TRP A 192 8.67 -19.49 -0.68
C TRP A 192 7.41 -19.39 -1.58
N GLU A 193 6.88 -20.50 -2.10
CA GLU A 193 5.57 -20.59 -2.79
C GLU A 193 4.71 -21.72 -2.15
N PRO A 194 3.52 -21.38 -1.63
CA PRO A 194 2.35 -22.30 -1.56
C PRO A 194 1.08 -21.70 -2.25
N PRO A 195 -0.03 -22.46 -2.44
CA PRO A 195 -0.79 -22.52 -3.70
C PRO A 195 -1.85 -21.41 -3.91
N PHE A 196 -2.02 -21.00 -5.17
CA PHE A 196 -2.92 -19.92 -5.62
C PHE A 196 -4.14 -20.45 -6.39
N TYR A 197 -5.24 -19.68 -6.37
CA TYR A 197 -6.47 -19.89 -7.16
C TYR A 197 -6.68 -18.77 -8.15
N TYR A 198 -7.51 -19.07 -9.16
CA TYR A 198 -7.72 -18.30 -10.36
C TYR A 198 -9.24 -18.06 -10.59
N ASP A 199 -9.64 -16.80 -10.80
CA ASP A 199 -11.00 -16.42 -11.23
C ASP A 199 -11.14 -16.57 -12.76
N PRO A 200 -12.03 -17.46 -13.24
CA PRO A 200 -12.20 -17.78 -14.65
C PRO A 200 -13.13 -16.82 -15.42
N LEU A 201 -13.37 -15.57 -15.01
CA LEU A 201 -14.15 -14.60 -15.82
C LEU A 201 -13.39 -13.33 -16.26
N PHE A 202 -12.09 -13.24 -15.99
CA PHE A 202 -11.27 -12.07 -16.37
C PHE A 202 -10.92 -11.99 -17.88
N TRP A 203 -11.15 -13.04 -18.67
CA TRP A 203 -10.72 -13.14 -20.09
C TRP A 203 -11.73 -12.60 -21.12
N ARG A 204 -12.68 -11.76 -20.72
CA ARG A 204 -13.21 -10.69 -21.62
C ARG A 204 -12.37 -9.41 -21.56
N GLY A 205 -11.05 -9.59 -21.42
CA GLY A 205 -10.05 -8.53 -21.45
C GLY A 205 -8.61 -8.96 -21.16
N GLY A 206 -8.37 -10.16 -20.59
CA GLY A 206 -7.08 -10.88 -20.68
C GLY A 206 -6.04 -10.58 -19.59
N ALA A 207 -5.93 -11.46 -18.58
CA ALA A 207 -4.81 -11.54 -17.63
C ALA A 207 -4.36 -12.98 -17.43
N PHE A 208 -3.07 -13.29 -17.66
CA PHE A 208 -1.88 -13.02 -16.83
C PHE A 208 -1.74 -14.06 -15.70
N VAL A 209 -1.39 -15.29 -16.11
CA VAL A 209 -0.91 -16.37 -15.22
C VAL A 209 0.54 -16.07 -14.82
N GLY A 210 0.84 -16.09 -13.52
CA GLY A 210 2.21 -16.09 -12.99
C GLY A 210 2.75 -14.76 -12.43
N VAL A 211 1.95 -13.85 -11.89
CA VAL A 211 2.48 -12.51 -11.67
C VAL A 211 3.70 -12.43 -10.71
N ARG A 212 4.86 -11.92 -11.17
CA ARG A 212 5.96 -11.50 -10.29
C ARG A 212 5.65 -10.10 -9.78
N VAL A 213 5.65 -9.95 -8.46
CA VAL A 213 5.60 -8.65 -7.80
C VAL A 213 7.02 -8.14 -7.64
N ASP A 214 7.33 -7.01 -8.26
CA ASP A 214 8.59 -6.32 -7.95
C ASP A 214 8.51 -5.69 -6.56
N ALA A 215 9.62 -5.75 -5.82
CA ALA A 215 9.74 -5.11 -4.53
C ALA A 215 9.27 -3.64 -4.62
N PRO A 216 8.49 -3.15 -3.64
CA PRO A 216 8.06 -1.76 -3.63
C PRO A 216 9.28 -0.84 -3.67
N VAL A 217 9.10 0.35 -4.23
CA VAL A 217 10.16 1.38 -4.36
C VAL A 217 10.80 1.76 -3.01
N TRP A 218 10.21 1.35 -1.88
CA TRP A 218 10.77 1.53 -0.55
C TRP A 218 10.47 0.39 0.45
N ILE A 219 11.53 -0.13 1.10
CA ILE A 219 11.49 -1.11 2.19
C ILE A 219 12.24 -0.53 3.40
N GLY A 220 11.50 -0.18 4.45
CA GLY A 220 12.01 0.22 5.77
C GLY A 220 10.84 0.57 6.72
N PRO A 221 11.00 0.51 8.05
CA PRO A 221 10.01 1.06 8.97
C PRO A 221 10.12 2.59 9.02
N PRO A 222 9.05 3.37 8.81
CA PRO A 222 9.09 4.82 9.01
C PRO A 222 9.03 5.14 10.51
N ILE A 223 9.89 6.05 10.96
CA ILE A 223 9.70 6.74 12.25
C ILE A 223 8.82 7.96 11.98
N ILE A 224 7.58 7.94 12.47
CA ILE A 224 6.66 9.08 12.40
C ILE A 224 6.96 9.99 13.60
N GLU A 225 7.57 11.15 13.37
CA GLU A 225 7.54 12.23 14.36
C GLU A 225 6.27 13.07 14.17
N HIS A 226 5.35 13.00 15.13
CA HIS A 226 4.27 13.98 15.23
C HIS A 226 4.90 15.35 15.52
N ARG A 227 4.79 16.29 14.57
CA ARG A 227 5.22 17.67 14.76
C ARG A 227 4.25 18.38 15.71
N GLY A 228 4.39 18.09 17.00
CA GLY A 228 3.79 18.88 18.06
C GLY A 228 4.40 20.27 18.04
N ASP A 229 3.55 21.26 17.78
CA ASP A 229 3.86 22.68 17.73
C ASP A 229 4.28 23.18 19.13
N VAL A 230 5.54 22.96 19.52
CA VAL A 230 6.09 23.59 20.73
C VAL A 230 6.52 25.01 20.35
N ARG A 231 5.56 25.93 20.39
CA ARG A 231 5.87 27.35 20.57
C ARG A 231 6.71 27.47 21.84
N ARG A 232 8.02 27.66 21.70
CA ARG A 232 8.87 28.10 22.80
C ARG A 232 8.35 29.46 23.26
N ALA A 233 7.74 29.50 24.44
CA ALA A 233 7.59 30.74 25.18
C ALA A 233 8.99 31.33 25.42
N PRO A 234 9.20 32.64 25.27
CA PRO A 234 10.48 33.26 25.63
C PRO A 234 10.69 33.12 27.13
N PRO A 235 11.94 32.91 27.60
CA PRO A 235 12.22 32.86 29.02
C PRO A 235 11.85 34.21 29.67
N ALA A 236 11.03 34.15 30.69
CA ALA A 236 10.73 35.28 31.56
C ALA A 236 11.88 35.45 32.57
N ARG A 237 12.53 36.62 32.47
CA ARG A 237 13.50 37.28 33.36
C ARG A 237 14.84 36.61 33.58
#